data_AF-W1V9V8-F1
#
_entry.id   AF-W1V9V8-F1
#
_cell.length_a   1.000
_cell.length_b   1.000
_cell.length_c   1.000
_cell.angle_alpha   90.00
_cell.angle_beta   90.00
_cell.angle_gamma   90.00
#
_symmetry.space_group_name_H-M   'P 1'
#
loop_
_entity.id
_entity.type
_entity.pdbx_description
1 polymer ?
#
loop_
_entity_poly.entity_id
_entity_poly.type
_entity_poly.pdbx_seq_one_letter_code
_entity_poly.pdbx_strand_id
1 'polypeptide(L)'
;SAEGLENRLHDVVGYMDERLKRGLNWLSMMVTMAPLLGLLGTVVGMIRSFAAVGGDIGAPTVITGGVSEALVATATGLSVAIVALAIHSWCTDKVNSDIAKLEQKLGSIMDLYIRSQR
;
A
#
# COMPACT_ATOMS: atom_id res chain seq x y z
N SER A 1 -28.02 25.72 -16.21
CA SER A 1 -27.53 26.57 -15.09
C SER A 1 -26.05 26.30 -14.91
N ALA A 2 -25.23 27.33 -14.65
CA ALA A 2 -23.80 27.17 -14.39
C ALA A 2 -23.53 26.23 -13.21
N GLU A 3 -24.37 26.30 -12.17
CA GLU A 3 -24.35 25.40 -11.00
C GLU A 3 -24.49 23.92 -11.37
N GLY A 4 -25.29 23.62 -12.40
CA GLY A 4 -25.46 22.23 -12.87
C GLY A 4 -24.23 21.69 -13.60
N LEU A 5 -23.41 22.55 -14.19
CA LEU A 5 -22.15 22.15 -14.82
C LEU A 5 -21.05 21.95 -13.76
N GLU A 6 -21.01 22.81 -12.74
CA GLU A 6 -20.10 22.72 -11.60
C GLU A 6 -20.27 21.39 -10.84
N ASN A 7 -21.50 21.04 -10.47
CA ASN A 7 -21.78 19.77 -9.79
C ASN A 7 -21.33 18.56 -10.61
N ARG A 8 -21.58 18.55 -11.93
CA ARG A 8 -21.15 17.45 -12.81
C ARG A 8 -19.63 17.36 -12.92
N LEU A 9 -18.92 18.48 -12.90
CA LEU A 9 -17.46 18.48 -12.91
C LEU A 9 -16.90 17.92 -11.60
N HIS A 10 -17.47 18.33 -10.47
CA HIS A 10 -17.11 17.77 -9.16
C HIS A 10 -17.33 16.26 -9.10
N ASP A 11 -18.47 15.77 -9.61
CA ASP A 11 -18.77 14.33 -9.68
C ASP A 11 -17.73 13.56 -10.52
N VAL A 12 -17.32 14.14 -11.66
CA VAL A 12 -16.31 13.51 -12.55
C VAL A 12 -14.93 13.48 -11.88
N VAL A 13 -14.52 14.55 -11.21
CA VAL A 13 -13.25 14.59 -10.46
C VAL A 13 -13.26 13.57 -9.33
N GLY A 14 -14.35 13.51 -8.55
CA GLY A 14 -14.51 12.54 -7.47
C GLY A 14 -14.44 11.10 -7.98
N TYR A 15 -15.10 10.81 -9.11
CA TYR A 15 -15.02 9.50 -9.76
C TYR A 15 -13.60 9.14 -10.22
N MET A 16 -12.84 10.11 -10.73
CA MET A 16 -11.44 9.89 -11.12
C MET A 16 -10.56 9.62 -9.90
N ASP A 17 -10.71 10.41 -8.83
CA ASP A 17 -9.99 10.24 -7.57
C ASP A 17 -10.20 8.83 -6.98
N GLU A 18 -11.45 8.37 -6.90
CA GLU A 18 -11.76 7.01 -6.44
C GLU A 18 -11.09 5.93 -7.30
N ARG A 19 -11.11 6.08 -8.63
CA ARG A 19 -10.48 5.11 -9.53
C ARG A 19 -8.97 5.03 -9.35
N LEU A 20 -8.30 6.17 -9.16
CA LEU A 20 -6.86 6.21 -8.94
C LEU A 20 -6.51 5.62 -7.55
N LYS A 21 -7.28 5.97 -6.52
CA LYS A 21 -7.11 5.44 -5.16
C LYS A 21 -7.36 3.93 -5.06
N ARG A 22 -8.20 3.34 -5.90
CA ARG A 22 -8.43 1.89 -5.92
C ARG A 22 -7.14 1.09 -6.19
N GLY A 23 -6.24 1.61 -7.02
CA GLY A 23 -4.93 1.00 -7.27
C GLY A 23 -4.00 1.12 -6.05
N LEU A 24 -4.03 2.27 -5.38
CA LEU A 24 -3.25 2.51 -4.16
C LEU A 24 -3.71 1.60 -3.01
N ASN A 25 -5.01 1.33 -2.88
CA ASN A 25 -5.54 0.41 -1.85
C ASN A 25 -4.92 -0.99 -1.96
N TRP A 26 -4.76 -1.53 -3.17
CA TRP A 26 -4.09 -2.82 -3.36
C TRP A 26 -2.64 -2.80 -2.90
N LEU A 27 -1.93 -1.70 -3.20
CA LEU A 27 -0.55 -1.53 -2.77
C LEU A 27 -0.46 -1.39 -1.24
N SER A 28 -1.37 -0.65 -0.62
CA SER A 28 -1.50 -0.54 0.85
C SER A 28 -1.73 -1.91 1.50
N MET A 29 -2.58 -2.74 0.89
CA MET A 29 -2.80 -4.11 1.35
C MET A 29 -1.53 -4.95 1.30
N MET A 30 -0.73 -4.85 0.22
CA MET A 30 0.54 -5.57 0.12
C MET A 30 1.55 -5.10 1.17
N VAL A 31 1.60 -3.80 1.48
CA VAL A 31 2.45 -3.23 2.54
C VAL A 31 2.11 -3.83 3.90
N THR A 32 0.82 -4.02 4.20
CA THR A 32 0.38 -4.59 5.48
C THR A 32 0.50 -6.11 5.53
N MET A 33 0.37 -6.80 4.40
CA MET A 33 0.50 -8.27 4.33
C MET A 33 1.96 -8.73 4.39
N ALA A 34 2.93 -7.99 3.84
CA ALA A 34 4.32 -8.42 3.78
C ALA A 34 4.95 -8.74 5.16
N PRO A 35 4.79 -7.92 6.22
CA PRO A 35 5.26 -8.24 7.56
C PRO A 35 4.56 -9.46 8.16
N LEU A 36 3.25 -9.60 7.91
CA LEU A 36 2.46 -10.73 8.40
C LEU A 36 2.92 -12.05 7.77
N LEU A 37 3.29 -12.04 6.49
CA LEU A 37 3.88 -13.19 5.81
C LEU A 37 5.28 -13.52 6.35
N GLY A 38 6.10 -12.52 6.67
CA GLY A 38 7.40 -12.72 7.33
C GLY A 38 7.25 -13.36 8.71
N LEU A 39 6.28 -12.88 9.50
CA LEU A 39 5.93 -13.47 10.80
C LEU A 39 5.40 -14.89 10.64
N LEU A 40 4.54 -15.16 9.65
CA LEU A 40 4.08 -16.53 9.35
C LEU A 40 5.27 -17.44 9.03
N GLY A 41 6.24 -16.97 8.25
CA GLY A 41 7.48 -17.69 7.96
C GLY A 41 8.25 -18.08 9.23
N THR A 42 8.27 -17.19 10.24
CA THR A 42 8.91 -17.52 11.53
C THR A 42 8.20 -18.64 12.27
N VAL A 43 6.86 -18.62 12.29
CA VAL A 43 6.06 -19.65 12.96
C VAL A 43 6.29 -21.00 12.29
N VAL A 44 6.28 -21.04 10.96
CA VAL A 44 6.54 -22.26 10.19
C VAL A 44 7.98 -22.76 10.41
N GLY A 45 8.98 -21.88 10.39
CA GLY A 45 10.38 -22.24 10.64
C GLY A 45 10.59 -22.84 12.03
N MET A 46 9.98 -22.23 13.06
CA MET A 46 10.03 -22.73 14.43
C MET A 46 9.34 -24.08 14.60
N ILE A 47 8.17 -24.28 13.98
CA ILE A 47 7.47 -25.58 14.00
C ILE A 47 8.34 -26.67 13.38
N ARG A 48 9.00 -26.39 12.24
CA ARG A 48 9.90 -27.34 11.59
C ARG A 48 11.13 -27.66 12.44
N SER A 49 11.73 -26.65 13.09
CA SER A 49 12.85 -26.88 14.01
C SER A 49 12.46 -27.76 15.19
N PHE A 50 11.30 -27.52 15.81
CA PHE A 50 10.84 -28.35 16.93
C PHE A 50 10.45 -29.77 16.49
N ALA A 51 9.86 -29.93 15.30
CA ALA A 51 9.57 -31.25 14.75
C ALA A 51 10.84 -32.06 14.45
N ALA A 52 11.89 -31.40 13.97
CA ALA A 52 13.17 -32.04 13.63
C ALA A 52 13.94 -32.57 14.84
N VAL A 53 13.67 -32.05 16.04
CA VAL A 53 14.29 -32.48 17.30
C VAL A 53 13.66 -33.79 17.82
N GLY A 54 12.49 -34.19 17.31
CA GLY A 54 11.97 -35.56 17.51
C GLY A 54 11.75 -36.00 18.96
N GLY A 55 11.70 -35.07 19.92
CA GLY A 55 11.59 -35.35 21.36
C GLY A 55 12.93 -35.50 22.11
N ASP A 56 14.07 -35.52 21.40
CA ASP A 56 15.39 -35.57 22.03
C ASP A 56 15.98 -34.16 22.15
N ILE A 57 15.85 -33.56 23.33
CA ILE A 57 16.22 -32.16 23.63
C ILE A 57 17.74 -31.91 23.44
N GLY A 58 18.54 -32.96 23.19
CA GLY A 58 20.00 -32.93 23.11
C GLY A 58 20.64 -32.37 21.83
N ALA A 59 19.87 -31.90 20.83
CA ALA A 59 20.42 -31.33 19.58
C ALA A 59 20.23 -29.79 19.47
N PRO A 60 20.91 -28.98 20.30
CA PRO A 60 20.75 -27.52 20.31
C PRO A 60 21.11 -26.86 18.97
N THR A 61 22.01 -27.46 18.18
CA THR A 61 22.40 -26.97 16.86
C THR A 61 21.24 -26.90 15.86
N VAL A 62 20.30 -27.86 15.91
CA VAL A 62 19.13 -27.91 15.02
C VAL A 62 18.12 -26.81 15.36
N ILE A 63 17.94 -26.53 16.65
CA ILE A 63 17.05 -25.45 17.12
C ILE A 63 17.64 -24.09 16.77
N THR A 64 18.94 -23.88 17.02
CA THR A 64 19.60 -22.61 16.68
C THR A 64 19.56 -22.29 15.18
N GLY A 65 19.58 -23.33 14.33
CA GLY A 65 19.44 -23.19 12.88
C GLY A 65 18.07 -22.63 12.47
N GLY A 66 16.97 -23.22 12.91
CA GLY A 66 15.64 -22.72 12.52
C GLY A 66 15.22 -21.42 13.21
N VAL A 67 15.77 -21.10 14.39
CA VAL A 67 15.64 -19.74 14.96
C VAL A 67 16.30 -18.71 14.04
N SER A 68 17.50 -19.02 13.53
CA SER A 68 18.20 -18.12 12.60
C SER A 68 17.44 -17.95 11.28
N GLU A 69 16.89 -19.04 10.73
CA GLU A 69 16.05 -19.00 9.53
C GLU A 69 14.76 -18.17 9.75
N ALA A 70 14.12 -18.32 10.91
CA ALA A 70 12.96 -17.52 11.30
C ALA A 70 13.28 -16.02 11.38
N LEU A 71 14.43 -15.65 11.94
CA LEU A 71 14.86 -14.24 11.99
C LEU A 71 15.08 -13.65 10.58
N VAL A 72 15.66 -14.42 9.66
CA VAL A 72 15.82 -14.00 8.26
C VAL A 72 14.47 -13.82 7.56
N ALA A 73 13.50 -14.72 7.81
CA ALA A 73 12.15 -14.59 7.27
C ALA A 73 11.45 -13.30 7.76
N THR A 74 11.65 -12.90 9.02
CA THR A 74 11.14 -11.61 9.54
C THR A 74 11.82 -10.43 8.86
N ALA A 75 13.16 -10.45 8.81
CA ALA A 75 13.94 -9.35 8.26
C ALA A 75 13.60 -9.09 6.79
N THR A 76 13.39 -10.15 6.01
CA THR A 76 12.98 -10.05 4.60
C THR A 76 11.57 -9.51 4.45
N GLY A 77 10.60 -10.00 5.24
CA GLY A 77 9.22 -9.50 5.24
C GLY A 77 9.12 -8.00 5.60
N LEU A 78 9.88 -7.56 6.61
CA LEU A 78 9.97 -6.15 6.97
C LEU A 78 10.66 -5.30 5.89
N SER A 79 11.75 -5.80 5.30
CA SER A 79 12.48 -5.07 4.26
C SER A 79 11.59 -4.80 3.04
N VAL A 80 10.82 -5.80 2.60
CA VAL A 80 9.84 -5.64 1.50
C VAL A 80 8.75 -4.65 1.88
N ALA A 81 8.23 -4.71 3.11
CA ALA A 81 7.19 -3.80 3.58
C ALA A 81 7.65 -2.34 3.60
N ILE A 82 8.88 -2.06 4.05
CA ILE A 82 9.46 -0.72 4.09
C ILE A 82 9.58 -0.13 2.67
N VAL A 83 10.11 -0.92 1.73
CA VAL A 83 10.27 -0.47 0.33
C VAL A 83 8.89 -0.22 -0.30
N ALA A 84 7.94 -1.13 -0.09
CA ALA A 84 6.58 -0.98 -0.61
C ALA A 84 5.87 0.25 -0.01
N LEU A 85 6.08 0.54 1.29
CA LEU A 85 5.52 1.73 1.94
C LEU A 85 6.07 3.02 1.35
N ALA A 86 7.38 3.08 1.08
CA ALA A 86 8.00 4.24 0.43
C ALA A 86 7.40 4.51 -0.96
N ILE A 87 7.23 3.46 -1.76
CA ILE A 87 6.59 3.55 -3.09
C ILE A 87 5.12 3.97 -2.95
N HIS A 88 4.38 3.40 -2.00
CA HIS A 88 2.98 3.75 -1.75
C HIS A 88 2.82 5.24 -1.40
N SER A 89 3.67 5.77 -0.51
CA SER A 89 3.65 7.19 -0.14
C SER A 89 3.88 8.07 -1.36
N TRP A 90 4.94 7.81 -2.14
CA TRP A 90 5.27 8.58 -3.33
C TRP A 90 4.15 8.55 -4.38
N CYS A 91 3.54 7.39 -4.60
CA CYS A 91 2.45 7.24 -5.57
C CYS A 91 1.18 7.98 -5.11
N THR A 92 0.87 7.92 -3.80
CA THR A 92 -0.27 8.63 -3.21
C THR A 92 -0.12 10.15 -3.37
N ASP A 93 1.07 10.68 -3.07
CA ASP A 93 1.35 12.11 -3.24
C ASP A 93 1.23 12.54 -4.70
N LYS A 94 1.69 11.70 -5.63
CA LYS A 94 1.57 11.97 -7.07
C LYS A 94 0.11 12.00 -7.53
N VAL A 95 -0.71 11.03 -7.09
CA VAL A 95 -2.15 10.98 -7.39
C VAL A 95 -2.85 12.23 -6.88
N ASN A 96 -2.65 12.57 -5.60
CA ASN A 96 -3.27 13.76 -5.00
C ASN A 96 -2.87 15.03 -5.73
N SER A 97 -1.59 15.16 -6.11
CA SER A 97 -1.09 16.31 -6.87
C SER A 97 -1.72 16.41 -8.27
N ASP A 98 -1.99 15.28 -8.92
CA ASP A 98 -2.60 15.26 -10.25
C ASP A 98 -4.10 15.61 -10.18
N ILE A 99 -4.81 15.14 -9.15
CA ILE A 99 -6.22 15.51 -8.88
C ILE A 99 -6.31 17.01 -8.58
N ALA A 100 -5.45 17.56 -7.74
CA ALA A 100 -5.45 19.00 -7.43
C ALA A 100 -5.23 19.88 -8.68
N LYS A 101 -4.36 19.44 -9.61
CA LYS A 101 -4.15 20.12 -10.90
C LYS A 101 -5.39 20.04 -11.80
N LEU A 102 -6.10 18.92 -11.77
CA LEU A 102 -7.33 18.73 -12.52
C LEU A 102 -8.42 19.70 -12.02
N GLU A 103 -8.60 19.79 -10.70
CA GLU A 103 -9.54 20.72 -10.07
C GLU A 103 -9.24 22.18 -10.42
N GLN A 104 -7.96 22.61 -10.33
CA GLN A 104 -7.57 23.97 -10.69
C GLN A 104 -7.87 24.29 -12.16
N LYS A 105 -7.57 23.37 -13.09
CA LYS A 105 -7.86 23.57 -14.52
C LYS A 105 -9.36 23.67 -14.78
N LEU A 106 -10.17 22.83 -14.14
CA LEU A 106 -11.61 22.85 -14.29
C LEU A 106 -12.22 24.13 -13.72
N GLY A 107 -11.76 24.58 -12.55
CA GLY A 107 -12.16 25.87 -11.98
C GLY A 107 -11.85 27.03 -12.92
N SER A 108 -10.65 27.05 -13.50
CA SER A 108 -10.26 28.09 -14.46
C SER A 108 -11.14 28.11 -15.72
N ILE A 109 -11.51 26.94 -16.24
CA ILE A 109 -12.41 26.83 -17.40
C ILE A 109 -13.82 27.32 -17.05
N MET A 110 -14.31 27.01 -15.85
CA MET A 110 -15.60 27.47 -15.37
C MET A 110 -15.65 28.99 -15.24
N ASP A 111 -14.61 29.60 -14.67
CA ASP A 111 -14.50 31.07 -14.56
C ASP A 111 -14.52 31.75 -15.94
N LEU A 112 -13.83 31.17 -16.93
CA LEU A 112 -13.85 31.66 -18.31
C LEU A 112 -15.24 31.52 -18.95
N TYR A 113 -15.91 30.39 -18.74
CA TYR A 113 -17.26 30.15 -19.26
C TYR A 113 -18.28 31.14 -18.66
N ILE A 114 -18.22 31.39 -17.35
CA ILE A 114 -19.08 32.36 -16.66
C ILE A 114 -18.79 33.78 -17.18
N ARG A 115 -17.52 34.14 -17.39
CA ARG A 115 -17.15 35.44 -17.98
C ARG A 115 -17.61 35.61 -19.43
N SER A 116 -17.63 34.54 -20.22
CA SER A 116 -18.08 34.59 -21.63
C SER A 116 -19.60 34.70 -21.79
N GLN A 117 -20.38 34.38 -20.76
CA GLN A 117 -21.85 34.51 -20.75
C GLN A 117 -22.32 35.87 -20.22
N ARG A 118 -21.40 36.75 -19.81
CA ARG A 118 -21.66 38.08 -19.27
C ARG A 118 -21.22 39.16 -20.24
#